data_AF-A0A9D7VUZ1-F1
#
_entry.id   AF-A0A9D7VUZ1-F1
#
_cell.length_a   1.000
_cell.length_b   1.000
_cell.length_c   1.000
_cell.angle_alpha   90.00
_cell.angle_beta   90.00
_cell.angle_gamma   90.00
#
_symmetry.space_group_name_H-M   'P 1'
#
loop_
_entity.id
_entity.type
_entity.pdbx_description
1 polymer ?
#
loop_
_entity_poly.entity_id
_entity_poly.type
_entity_poly.pdbx_seq_one_letter_code
_entity_poly.pdbx_strand_id
1 'polypeptide(L)' 'MIGDSKTDIDAARAARIPVIAVTFGYTAVLVAELAPDAIISAFQTLPDTLAALGLTP' A
#
# COMPACT_ATOMS: atom_id res chain seq x y z
N MET A 1 0.05 -6.90 -0.46
CA MET A 1 0.84 -6.39 0.67
C MET A 1 0.23 -5.09 1.15
N ILE A 2 0.19 -4.84 2.46
CA ILE A 2 -0.20 -3.55 3.03
C ILE A 2 0.93 -3.13 3.97
N GLY A 3 1.47 -1.92 3.81
CA GLY A 3 2.62 -1.46 4.59
C GLY A 3 2.81 0.05 4.55
N ASP A 4 3.84 0.56 5.22
CA ASP A 4 4.12 1.99 5.32
C ASP A 4 5.53 2.36 4.88
N SER A 5 6.38 1.38 4.55
CA SER A 5 7.81 1.62 4.31
C SER A 5 8.24 1.23 2.90
N LYS A 6 9.44 1.71 2.53
CA LYS A 6 10.12 1.28 1.30
C LYS A 6 10.34 -0.24 1.27
N THR A 7 10.64 -0.84 2.41
CA THR A 7 10.86 -2.29 2.54
C THR A 7 9.60 -3.07 2.15
N ASP A 8 8.42 -2.61 2.55
CA ASP A 8 7.15 -3.27 2.20
C ASP A 8 6.88 -3.22 0.70
N ILE A 9 7.18 -2.06 0.08
CA ILE A 9 7.02 -1.84 -1.37
C ILE A 9 8.00 -2.71 -2.15
N ASP A 10 9.27 -2.72 -1.75
CA ASP A 10 10.30 -3.54 -2.41
C ASP A 10 9.97 -5.03 -2.27
N ALA A 11 9.50 -5.47 -1.09
CA ALA A 11 9.09 -6.85 -0.85
C ALA A 11 7.89 -7.26 -1.72
N ALA A 12 6.86 -6.42 -1.80
CA ALA A 12 5.68 -6.68 -2.61
C ALA A 12 6.02 -6.77 -4.11
N ARG A 13 6.87 -5.85 -4.60
CA ARG A 13 7.38 -5.87 -5.98
C ARG A 13 8.19 -7.13 -6.27
N ALA A 14 9.10 -7.51 -5.37
CA ALA A 14 9.86 -8.75 -5.51
C ALA A 14 8.95 -10.00 -5.55
N ALA A 15 7.87 -9.99 -4.76
CA ALA A 15 6.85 -11.05 -4.76
C ALA A 15 5.85 -10.96 -5.93
N ARG A 16 5.90 -9.89 -6.74
CA ARG A 16 4.95 -9.60 -7.83
C ARG A 16 3.49 -9.57 -7.36
N ILE A 17 3.25 -8.99 -6.19
CA ILE A 17 1.90 -8.77 -5.66
C ILE A 17 1.62 -7.26 -5.51
N PRO A 18 0.34 -6.84 -5.57
CA PRO A 18 -0.01 -5.44 -5.32
C PRO A 18 0.38 -4.97 -3.92
N VAL A 19 0.74 -3.70 -3.80
CA VAL A 19 1.07 -3.01 -2.55
C VAL A 19 0.21 -1.77 -2.32
N ILE A 20 -0.45 -1.73 -1.16
CA ILE A 20 -1.21 -0.58 -0.69
C ILE A 20 -0.42 0.05 0.46
N ALA A 21 -0.04 1.33 0.31
CA ALA A 21 0.69 2.04 1.36
C ALA A 21 -0.25 2.79 2.31
N VAL A 22 0.10 2.86 3.59
CA VAL A 22 -0.65 3.63 4.59
C VAL A 22 0.06 4.94 4.94
N THR A 23 -0.68 6.04 5.10
CA THR A 23 -0.08 7.34 5.45
C THR A 23 0.14 7.55 6.95
N PHE A 24 -0.37 6.66 7.80
CA PHE A 24 -0.35 6.75 9.26
C PHE A 24 0.71 5.84 9.91
N GLY A 25 1.69 5.40 9.12
CA GLY A 25 2.86 4.66 9.60
C GLY A 25 3.95 5.55 10.20
N TYR A 26 5.09 4.95 10.54
CA TYR A 26 6.19 5.60 11.28
C TYR A 26 7.41 5.94 10.40
N THR A 27 7.32 5.73 9.09
CA THR A 27 8.43 6.00 8.16
C THR A 27 8.75 7.50 8.02
N ALA A 28 10.03 7.82 7.83
CA ALA A 28 10.49 9.17 7.56
C ALA A 28 10.23 9.63 6.12
N VAL A 29 10.11 8.68 5.18
CA VAL A 29 9.85 8.96 3.76
C VAL A 29 8.37 8.94 3.49
N LEU A 30 7.84 9.99 2.86
CA LEU A 30 6.44 10.03 2.47
C LEU A 30 6.13 8.88 1.52
N VAL A 31 5.16 8.03 1.87
CA VAL A 31 4.77 6.86 1.06
C VAL A 31 4.37 7.22 -0.37
N ALA A 32 3.92 8.45 -0.61
CA ALA A 32 3.61 8.98 -1.94
C ALA A 32 4.84 9.01 -2.88
N GLU A 33 6.04 9.17 -2.33
CA GLU A 33 7.29 9.20 -3.10
C GLU A 33 7.77 7.80 -3.50
N LEU A 34 7.21 6.75 -2.89
CA LEU A 34 7.65 5.37 -3.07
C LEU A 34 6.87 4.62 -4.18
N ALA A 35 5.89 5.29 -4.80
CA ALA A 35 5.05 4.77 -5.88
C ALA A 35 4.41 3.39 -5.57
N PRO A 36 3.59 3.27 -4.51
CA PRO A 36 2.74 2.11 -4.27
C PRO A 36 1.58 2.04 -5.28
N ASP A 37 0.89 0.89 -5.37
CA ASP A 37 -0.26 0.72 -6.27
C ASP A 37 -1.48 1.50 -5.78
N ALA A 38 -1.61 1.69 -4.47
CA ALA A 38 -2.61 2.58 -3.86
C ALA A 38 -2.11 3.14 -2.52
N ILE A 39 -2.74 4.22 -2.06
CA ILE A 39 -2.47 4.83 -0.75
C ILE A 39 -3.78 4.98 0.01
N ILE A 40 -3.79 4.61 1.30
CA ILE A 40 -4.93 4.82 2.20
C ILE A 40 -4.49 5.57 3.46
N SER A 41 -5.37 6.42 3.99
CA SER A 41 -5.12 7.15 5.24
C SER A 41 -5.88 6.56 6.44
N ALA A 42 -6.67 5.51 6.23
CA ALA A 42 -7.30 4.75 7.29
C ALA A 42 -7.76 3.37 6.81
N PHE A 43 -7.84 2.39 7.71
CA PHE A 43 -8.20 1.03 7.33
C PHE A 43 -9.63 0.87 6.83
N GLN A 44 -10.57 1.73 7.22
CA GLN A 44 -11.96 1.62 6.74
C GLN A 44 -12.10 1.80 5.22
N THR A 45 -11.14 2.44 4.54
CA THR A 45 -11.19 2.62 3.07
C THR A 45 -10.53 1.46 2.31
N LEU A 46 -9.96 0.48 3.03
CA LEU A 46 -9.29 -0.66 2.42
C LEU A 46 -10.23 -1.52 1.54
N PRO A 47 -11.47 -1.84 1.95
CA PRO A 47 -12.39 -2.63 1.10
C PRO A 47 -12.63 -1.97 -0.26
N ASP A 48 -12.89 -0.67 -0.29
CA ASP A 48 -13.11 0.08 -1.53
C ASP A 48 -11.85 0.12 -2.39
N THR A 49 -10.68 0.24 -1.75
CA THR A 49 -9.38 0.23 -2.44
C THR A 49 -9.09 -1.12 -3.08
N LEU A 50 -9.38 -2.22 -2.38
CA LEU A 50 -9.24 -3.58 -2.93
C LEU A 50 -10.15 -3.77 -4.15
N ALA A 51 -11.40 -3.29 -4.08
CA ALA A 51 -12.32 -3.34 -5.21
C ALA A 51 -11.82 -2.54 -6.42
N ALA A 52 -11.28 -1.34 -6.22
CA ALA A 52 -10.69 -0.52 -7.28
C ALA A 52 -9.47 -1.18 -7.94
N LEU A 53 -8.72 -1.99 -7.19
CA LEU A 53 -7.59 -2.77 -7.70
C LEU A 53 -8.00 -4.12 -8.31
N GLY A 54 -9.30 -4.46 -8.35
CA GLY A 54 -9.78 -5.74 -8.82
C GLY A 54 -9.40 -6.93 -7.92
N LEU A 55 -9.12 -6.67 -6.64
CA LEU A 55 -8.68 -7.63 -5.63
C LEU A 55 -9.82 -8.04 -4.68
N THR A 56 -11.05 -8.10 -5.19
CA THR A 56 -12.16 -8.69 -4.45
C THR A 56 -12.01 -10.21 -4.39
N PRO A 57 -12.41 -10.85 -3.28
CA PRO A 57 -12.51 -12.31 -3.22
C PRO A 57 -13.48 -12.86 -4.27
#